data_AF-A0A537WDK9-F1
#
_entry.id   AF-A0A537WDK9-F1
#
_cell.length_a   1.000
_cell.length_b   1.000
_cell.length_c   1.000
_cell.angle_alpha   90.00
_cell.angle_beta   90.00
_cell.angle_gamma   90.00
#
_symmetry.space_group_name_H-M   'P 1'
#
loop_
_entity.id
_entity.type
_entity.pdbx_description
1 polymer ?
#
loop_
_entity_poly.entity_id
_entity_poly.type
_entity_poly.pdbx_seq_one_letter_code
_entity_poly.pdbx_strand_id
1 'polypeptide(L)' 'MPDGGTGFTTVELKTNFLGTAREGTIDCEAVRVHGGRTTQVWDASVSDEFGKTLALFRCTQLILYDAGNRGRIGA' A
#
# COMPACT_ATOMS: atom_id res chain seq x y z
N MET A 1 5.03 8.95 -5.04
CA MET A 1 3.64 9.05 -5.56
C MET A 1 3.75 9.52 -7.01
N PRO A 2 2.91 9.07 -7.97
CA PRO A 2 2.96 9.62 -9.33
C PRO A 2 2.70 11.12 -9.32
N ASP A 3 3.26 11.83 -10.29
CA ASP A 3 3.17 13.28 -10.41
C ASP A 3 1.72 13.77 -10.41
N GLY A 4 1.45 14.81 -9.62
CA GLY A 4 0.12 15.38 -9.45
C GLY A 4 -0.86 14.54 -8.64
N GLY A 5 -0.48 13.34 -8.19
CA GLY A 5 -1.24 12.58 -7.21
C GLY A 5 -1.20 13.28 -5.85
N THR A 6 -2.36 13.52 -5.27
CA THR A 6 -2.50 14.24 -3.98
C THR A 6 -2.78 13.32 -2.80
N GLY A 7 -3.11 12.07 -3.07
CA GLY A 7 -3.27 11.03 -2.06
C GLY A 7 -3.67 9.70 -2.68
N PHE A 8 -4.12 8.78 -1.84
CA PHE A 8 -4.71 7.53 -2.28
C PHE A 8 -5.81 7.07 -1.32
N THR A 9 -6.68 6.20 -1.80
CA THR A 9 -7.58 5.39 -0.96
C THR A 9 -7.39 3.92 -1.28
N THR A 10 -7.49 3.05 -0.28
CA THR A 10 -7.47 1.60 -0.50
C THR A 10 -8.82 1.16 -1.07
N VAL A 11 -8.79 0.42 -2.18
CA VAL A 11 -10.01 -0.12 -2.82
C VAL A 11 -10.18 -1.61 -2.59
N GLU A 12 -9.08 -2.33 -2.35
CA GLU A 12 -9.08 -3.74 -2.02
C GLU A 12 -7.93 -4.00 -1.04
N LEU A 13 -8.21 -4.86 -0.06
CA LEU A 13 -7.26 -5.30 0.94
C LEU A 13 -7.51 -6.78 1.23
N LYS A 14 -6.45 -7.57 1.11
CA LYS A 14 -6.41 -8.93 1.63
C LYS A 14 -5.30 -9.03 2.66
N THR A 15 -5.64 -9.62 3.80
CA THR A 15 -4.69 -9.92 4.86
C THR A 15 -4.76 -11.38 5.26
N ASN A 16 -3.61 -11.98 5.47
CA ASN A 16 -3.48 -13.25 6.18
C ASN A 16 -2.72 -13.00 7.48
N PHE A 17 -3.36 -13.34 8.61
CA PHE A 17 -2.70 -13.35 9.91
C PHE A 17 -2.16 -14.74 10.18
N LEU A 18 -0.86 -14.84 10.41
CA LEU A 18 -0.12 -16.09 10.65
C LEU A 18 0.31 -16.22 12.11
N GLY A 19 0.40 -15.10 12.84
CA GLY A 19 0.78 -15.05 14.25
C GLY A 19 0.37 -13.76 14.93
N THR A 20 0.76 -13.62 16.19
CA THR A 20 0.43 -12.47 17.04
C THR A 20 1.65 -12.07 17.86
N ALA A 21 2.07 -10.82 17.76
CA ALA A 21 2.96 -10.19 18.73
C ALA A 21 2.11 -9.69 19.92
N ARG A 22 2.56 -9.96 21.15
CA ARG A 22 1.87 -9.52 22.38
C ARG A 22 2.54 -8.32 23.03
N GLU A 23 3.80 -8.11 22.71
CA GLU A 23 4.68 -7.05 23.19
C GLU A 23 5.77 -6.82 22.15
N GLY A 24 6.64 -5.84 22.39
CA GLY A 24 7.75 -5.52 21.49
C GLY A 24 7.31 -4.68 20.28
N THR A 25 8.15 -4.67 19.25
CA THR A 25 7.93 -3.92 18.01
C THR A 25 7.64 -4.88 16.85
N ILE A 26 6.84 -4.42 15.88
CA ILE A 26 6.64 -5.12 14.61
C ILE A 26 7.19 -4.26 13.47
N ASP A 27 7.83 -4.91 12.52
CA ASP A 27 8.37 -4.29 11.31
C ASP A 27 7.49 -4.64 10.11
N CYS A 28 7.42 -3.73 9.15
CA CYS A 28 6.66 -3.91 7.91
C CYS A 28 7.50 -3.47 6.72
N GLU A 29 7.73 -4.39 5.79
CA GLU A 29 8.29 -4.08 4.49
C GLU A 29 7.18 -4.09 3.45
N ALA A 30 7.01 -2.98 2.74
CA ALA A 30 6.02 -2.83 1.69
C ALA A 30 6.70 -2.61 0.33
N VAL A 31 6.35 -3.46 -0.64
CA VAL A 31 6.86 -3.42 -2.01
C VAL A 31 5.73 -3.09 -2.96
N ARG A 32 5.93 -2.07 -3.78
CA ARG A 32 5.02 -1.73 -4.87
C ARG A 32 5.19 -2.76 -6.00
N VAL A 33 4.22 -3.63 -6.17
CA VAL A 33 4.24 -4.64 -7.25
C VAL A 33 3.71 -4.10 -8.57
N HIS A 34 2.83 -3.08 -8.53
CA HIS A 34 2.36 -2.36 -9.71
C HIS A 34 2.25 -0.86 -9.43
N GLY A 35 2.81 -0.04 -10.30
CA GLY A 35 2.95 1.42 -10.13
C GLY A 35 2.16 2.28 -11.11
N GLY A 36 0.94 1.88 -11.45
CA GLY A 36 0.09 2.60 -12.43
C GLY A 36 -0.27 4.03 -12.02
N ARG A 37 -0.76 4.80 -13.00
CA ARG A 37 -1.18 6.19 -12.82
C ARG A 37 -2.41 6.29 -11.92
N THR A 38 -3.42 5.46 -12.17
CA THR A 38 -4.69 5.49 -11.43
C THR A 38 -4.71 4.50 -10.28
N THR A 39 -4.08 3.34 -10.43
CA THR A 39 -4.05 2.29 -9.41
C THR A 39 -2.63 1.82 -9.13
N GLN A 40 -2.38 1.44 -7.88
CA GLN A 40 -1.16 0.77 -7.44
C GLN A 40 -1.51 -0.50 -6.71
N VAL A 41 -0.68 -1.52 -6.84
CA VAL A 41 -0.79 -2.74 -6.06
C VAL A 41 0.47 -2.87 -5.22
N TRP A 42 0.29 -3.20 -3.95
CA TRP A 42 1.36 -3.35 -2.96
C TRP A 42 1.27 -4.70 -2.28
N ASP A 43 2.42 -5.32 -2.10
CA ASP A 43 2.61 -6.42 -1.15
C ASP A 43 3.28 -5.87 0.10
N ALA A 44 2.88 -6.36 1.27
CA ALA A 44 3.61 -6.08 2.50
C ALA A 44 3.73 -7.32 3.39
N SER A 45 4.90 -7.50 3.97
CA SER A 45 5.15 -8.51 5.00
C SER A 45 5.39 -7.83 6.34
N VAL A 46 4.72 -8.33 7.37
CA VAL A 46 4.91 -7.89 8.75
C VAL A 46 5.61 -8.97 9.54
N SER A 47 6.64 -8.60 10.30
CA SER A 47 7.41 -9.49 11.16
C SER A 47 7.56 -8.95 12.58
N ASP A 48 7.84 -9.82 13.55
CA ASP A 48 8.32 -9.38 14.87
C ASP A 48 9.81 -8.97 14.83
N GLU A 49 10.29 -8.45 15.96
CA GLU A 49 11.69 -8.05 16.19
C GLU A 49 12.72 -9.19 16.02
N PHE A 50 12.28 -10.45 15.99
CA PHE A 50 13.11 -11.63 15.73
C PHE A 50 13.02 -12.10 14.27
N GLY A 51 12.29 -11.38 13.42
CA GLY A 51 12.13 -11.66 11.99
C GLY A 51 11.07 -12.70 11.65
N LYS A 52 10.27 -13.18 12.61
CA LYS A 52 9.18 -14.12 12.33
C LYS A 52 8.03 -13.39 11.65
N THR A 53 7.62 -13.85 10.46
CA THR A 53 6.45 -13.31 9.77
C THR A 53 5.16 -13.51 10.59
N LEU A 54 4.45 -12.42 10.82
CA LEU A 54 3.19 -12.36 11.56
C LEU A 54 1.99 -12.19 10.63
N ALA A 55 2.14 -11.43 9.55
CA ALA A 55 1.06 -11.19 8.60
C ALA A 55 1.57 -10.88 7.20
N LEU A 56 0.75 -11.21 6.20
CA LEU A 56 0.95 -10.88 4.79
C LEU A 56 -0.22 -10.06 4.29
N PHE A 57 0.08 -8.98 3.59
CA PHE A 57 -0.89 -8.05 3.04
C PHE A 57 -0.70 -7.96 1.53
N ARG A 58 -1.81 -7.88 0.81
CA ARG A 58 -1.86 -7.30 -0.52
C ARG A 58 -2.96 -6.25 -0.54
N CYS A 59 -2.68 -5.08 -1.11
CA CYS A 59 -3.70 -4.07 -1.29
C CYS A 59 -3.59 -3.40 -2.65
N THR A 60 -4.76 -2.98 -3.13
CA THR A 60 -4.89 -2.10 -4.28
C THR A 60 -5.26 -0.71 -3.79
N GLN A 61 -4.52 0.30 -4.23
CA GLN A 61 -4.73 1.70 -3.91
C GLN A 61 -5.16 2.46 -5.17
N LEU A 62 -6.26 3.20 -5.07
CA LEU A 62 -6.66 4.20 -6.06
C LEU A 62 -5.97 5.52 -5.75
N ILE A 63 -5.27 6.09 -6.71
CA ILE A 63 -4.60 7.39 -6.57
C ILE A 63 -5.61 8.53 -6.80
N LEU A 64 -5.61 9.47 -5.86
CA LEU A 64 -6.46 10.65 -5.87
C LEU A 64 -5.74 11.81 -6.54
N TYR A 65 -6.50 12.59 -7.29
CA TYR A 65 -6.04 13.78 -8.00
C TYR A 65 -7.03 14.92 -7.72
N ASP A 66 -6.52 16.15 -7.66
CA ASP A 66 -7.37 17.32 -7.50
C ASP A 66 -8.40 17.43 -8.62
N ALA A 67 -9.60 17.92 -8.29
CA ALA A 67 -10.69 18.07 -9.24
C ALA A 67 -10.31 18.97 -10.44
N GLY A 68 -9.43 19.96 -10.25
CA GLY A 68 -8.91 20.81 -11.33
C GLY A 68 -7.92 20.11 -12.28
N ASN A 69 -7.40 18.94 -11.89
CA ASN A 69 -6.50 18.11 -12.69
C ASN A 69 -7.19 16.87 -13.28
N ARG A 70 -8.49 16.67 -13.01
CA ARG A 70 -9.33 15.68 -13.68
C ARG A 70 -9.60 16.14 -15.11
N GLY A 71 -8.65 15.89 -16.01
CA GLY A 71 -8.84 16.05 -17.46
C GLY A 71 -7.96 17.11 -18.15
N ARG A 72 -7.00 17.74 -17.46
CA ARG A 72 -5.99 18.61 -18.10
C ARG A 72 -4.60 18.02 -17.92
N ILE A 73 -4.27 17.03 -18.74
CA ILE A 73 -2.90 16.53 -18.89
C ILE A 73 -2.66 16.29 -20.37
N GLY A 74 -1.95 17.23 -20.99
CA GLY A 74 -1.64 17.27 -22.42
C GLY A 74 -1.85 18.66 -23.04
N ALA A 75 -1.06 19.63 -22.63
CA ALA A 75 -0.57 20.71 -23.50
C ALA A 75 0.95 20.71 -23.37
#